data_AF-A0A3P1T2G0-F1
#
_entry.id   AF-A0A3P1T2G0-F1
#
_cell.length_a   1.000
_cell.length_b   1.000
_cell.length_c   1.000
_cell.angle_alpha   90.00
_cell.angle_beta   90.00
_cell.angle_gamma   90.00
#
_symmetry.space_group_name_H-M   'P 1'
#
loop_
_entity.id
_entity.type
_entity.pdbx_description
1 polymer ?
#
loop_
_entity_poly.entity_id
_entity_poly.type
_entity_poly.pdbx_seq_one_letter_code
_entity_poly.pdbx_strand_id
1 'polypeptide(L)'
;MSLIRKSLVGLGAALVVAGSVFTADVARAESTTYPAEASVATPDLKDQEQAFHKFLTERGIEHRMEVVDGVETVVFDVISEEVIKATEEFYNSQMPDREEVAKQAKADAEEMKKYLASRGFDVEVVVNEFNTVEVPAADENDKILDAVDDFWWQKDPMSEAEIEAANAEEQRLADHLTARGFTITVETDRHGLKMVNGDWDDPKLEEAINEFFASEAQPYEE
;
A
#
# COMPACT_ATOMS: atom_id res chain seq x y z
N MET A 1 -16.81 -11.18 -5.87
CA MET A 1 -15.78 -11.81 -5.00
C MET A 1 -14.44 -11.12 -5.24
N SER A 2 -14.11 -10.15 -4.39
CA SER A 2 -12.77 -9.57 -4.27
C SER A 2 -12.75 -8.83 -2.92
N LEU A 3 -11.81 -9.23 -2.07
CA LEU A 3 -11.57 -8.76 -0.72
C LEU A 3 -10.61 -7.56 -0.74
N ILE A 4 -10.94 -6.57 0.10
CA ILE A 4 -10.03 -5.76 0.92
C ILE A 4 -8.95 -4.96 0.15
N ARG A 5 -9.28 -3.72 -0.18
CA ARG A 5 -8.29 -2.65 -0.34
C ARG A 5 -7.90 -2.16 1.05
N LYS A 6 -6.72 -2.56 1.55
CA LYS A 6 -5.95 -1.70 2.44
C LYS A 6 -5.27 -0.66 1.58
N SER A 7 -5.45 0.61 1.96
CA SER A 7 -4.81 1.76 1.35
C SER A 7 -3.30 1.58 1.27
N LEU A 8 -2.81 1.30 0.07
CA LEU A 8 -1.39 1.36 -0.27
C LEU A 8 -1.06 2.83 -0.56
N VAL A 9 -0.91 3.64 0.48
CA VAL A 9 -0.23 4.95 0.38
C VAL A 9 1.22 4.71 0.75
N GLY A 10 1.93 4.05 -0.16
CA GLY A 10 3.36 3.75 -0.04
C GLY A 10 3.87 3.38 -1.42
N LEU A 11 4.62 4.29 -2.04
CA LEU A 11 5.28 4.17 -3.35
C LEU A 11 4.44 4.20 -4.65
N GLY A 12 3.10 4.24 -4.60
CA GLY A 12 2.28 4.33 -5.82
C GLY A 12 1.98 5.76 -6.34
N ALA A 13 2.18 6.81 -5.54
CA ALA A 13 1.67 8.15 -5.85
C ALA A 13 2.69 9.12 -6.48
N ALA A 14 3.97 8.76 -6.60
CA ALA A 14 4.99 9.63 -7.17
C ALA A 14 5.23 9.40 -8.67
N LEU A 15 4.15 9.16 -9.44
CA LEU A 15 4.21 9.21 -10.90
C LEU A 15 2.96 9.87 -11.50
N VAL A 16 2.55 11.02 -10.95
CA VAL A 16 1.71 11.96 -11.70
C VAL A 16 2.63 12.99 -12.34
N VAL A 17 3.42 12.55 -13.33
CA VAL A 17 4.05 13.51 -14.24
C VAL A 17 3.00 13.86 -15.29
N ALA A 18 2.60 15.13 -15.30
CA ALA A 18 1.62 15.67 -16.21
C ALA A 18 1.92 15.27 -17.67
N GLY A 19 1.01 14.49 -18.25
CA GLY A 19 0.91 14.32 -19.70
C GLY A 19 1.64 13.13 -20.32
N SER A 20 1.36 11.91 -19.89
CA SER A 20 1.23 10.73 -20.79
C SER A 20 0.58 9.56 -20.04
N VAL A 21 -0.59 9.18 -20.52
CA VAL A 21 -1.34 7.99 -20.09
C VAL A 21 -0.51 6.74 -20.43
N PHE A 22 0.22 6.20 -19.45
CA PHE A 22 0.56 4.78 -19.45
C PHE A 22 -0.62 4.03 -18.82
N THR A 23 -1.62 3.71 -19.65
CA THR A 23 -2.52 2.59 -19.35
C THR A 23 -1.69 1.32 -19.44
N ALA A 24 -1.05 0.94 -18.34
CA ALA A 24 -0.74 -0.46 -18.14
C ALA A 24 -2.10 -1.15 -17.96
N ASP A 25 -2.47 -1.98 -18.93
CA ASP A 25 -3.48 -3.03 -18.76
C ASP A 25 -3.05 -3.86 -17.54
N VAL A 26 -3.58 -3.53 -16.37
CA VAL A 26 -3.48 -4.35 -15.17
C VAL A 26 -4.40 -5.53 -15.41
N ALA A 27 -3.83 -6.57 -16.02
CA ALA A 27 -4.44 -7.88 -16.05
C ALA A 27 -4.74 -8.31 -14.62
N ARG A 28 -6.03 -8.47 -14.36
CA ARG A 28 -6.65 -8.99 -13.14
C ARG A 28 -6.00 -10.31 -12.73
N ALA A 29 -5.07 -10.24 -11.78
CA ALA A 29 -4.63 -11.36 -10.97
C ALA A 29 -5.10 -11.07 -9.54
N GLU A 30 -6.00 -11.91 -9.03
CA GLU A 30 -6.39 -11.95 -7.63
C GLU A 30 -5.22 -12.55 -6.85
N SER A 31 -4.16 -11.76 -6.64
CA SER A 31 -3.00 -12.15 -5.83
C SER A 31 -3.16 -11.50 -4.46
N THR A 32 -3.38 -12.31 -3.41
CA THR A 32 -3.26 -11.87 -2.01
C THR A 32 -1.77 -11.75 -1.65
N THR A 33 -1.05 -10.88 -2.36
CA THR A 33 0.36 -10.60 -2.09
C THR A 33 0.44 -9.68 -0.88
N TYR A 34 0.89 -10.22 0.25
CA TYR A 34 1.31 -9.41 1.39
C TYR A 34 2.79 -9.07 1.20
N PRO A 35 3.16 -7.84 0.80
CA PRO A 35 4.55 -7.45 0.92
C PRO A 35 4.94 -7.57 2.40
N ALA A 36 6.03 -8.28 2.65
CA ALA A 36 6.79 -8.16 3.87
C ALA A 36 7.37 -6.75 3.89
N GLU A 37 6.53 -5.75 4.17
CA GLU A 37 7.00 -4.40 4.45
C GLU A 37 7.69 -4.50 5.79
N ALA A 38 9.01 -4.69 5.77
CA ALA A 38 9.81 -4.19 6.86
C ALA A 38 9.35 -2.74 7.06
N SER A 39 8.78 -2.43 8.22
CA SER A 39 8.39 -1.08 8.63
C SER A 39 9.65 -0.20 8.67
N VAL A 40 10.11 0.19 7.48
CA VAL A 40 11.07 1.24 7.25
C VAL A 40 10.19 2.47 7.20
N ALA A 41 10.30 3.34 8.20
CA ALA A 41 9.60 4.62 8.21
C ALA A 41 9.75 5.27 6.83
N THR A 42 8.65 5.31 6.07
CA THR A 42 8.63 6.02 4.80
C THR A 42 8.86 7.49 5.14
N PRO A 43 9.82 8.17 4.47
CA PRO A 43 9.99 9.59 4.68
C PRO A 43 8.66 10.31 4.44
N ASP A 44 8.38 11.37 5.20
CA ASP A 44 7.29 12.29 4.87
C ASP A 44 7.43 12.68 3.40
N LEU A 45 6.33 12.66 2.64
CA LEU A 45 6.34 12.99 1.22
C LEU A 45 7.01 14.35 0.98
N LYS A 46 6.84 15.31 1.90
CA LYS A 46 7.52 16.60 1.86
C LYS A 46 9.04 16.47 1.97
N ASP A 47 9.53 15.66 2.89
CA ASP A 47 10.97 15.41 3.06
C ASP A 47 11.54 14.71 1.82
N GLN A 48 10.76 13.81 1.21
CA GLN A 48 11.14 13.12 -0.01
C GLN A 48 11.24 14.05 -1.22
N GLU A 49 10.24 14.92 -1.44
CA GLU A 49 10.24 15.91 -2.53
C GLU A 49 11.37 16.94 -2.35
N GLN A 50 11.64 17.38 -1.12
CA GLN A 50 12.78 18.26 -0.83
C GLN A 50 14.13 17.57 -1.07
N ALA A 51 14.25 16.29 -0.71
CA ALA A 51 15.44 15.50 -1.01
C ALA A 51 15.63 15.31 -2.52
N PHE A 52 14.54 15.10 -3.26
CA PHE A 52 14.58 14.94 -4.71
C PHE A 52 14.94 16.25 -5.42
N HIS A 53 14.32 17.36 -5.03
CA HIS A 53 14.67 18.72 -5.46
C HIS A 53 16.16 19.00 -5.30
N LYS A 54 16.70 18.71 -4.10
CA LYS A 54 18.12 18.88 -3.82
C LYS A 54 18.99 18.01 -4.73
N PHE A 55 18.62 16.74 -4.90
CA PHE A 55 19.34 15.79 -5.75
C PHE A 55 19.42 16.24 -7.22
N LEU A 56 18.33 16.79 -7.77
CA LEU A 56 18.28 17.32 -9.14
C LEU A 56 19.08 18.62 -9.27
N THR A 57 18.99 19.50 -8.27
CA THR A 57 19.73 20.77 -8.22
C THR A 57 21.25 20.52 -8.24
N GLU A 58 21.73 19.56 -7.45
CA GLU A 58 23.16 19.18 -7.40
C GLU A 58 23.68 18.61 -8.72
N ARG A 59 22.80 18.05 -9.56
CA ARG A 59 23.11 17.55 -10.91
C ARG A 59 22.94 18.60 -12.00
N GLY A 60 22.43 19.78 -11.68
CA GLY A 60 22.16 20.84 -12.65
C GLY A 60 21.01 20.51 -13.61
N ILE A 61 20.10 19.62 -13.22
CA ILE A 61 18.91 19.27 -14.01
C ILE A 61 17.86 20.35 -13.81
N GLU A 62 17.33 20.91 -14.89
CA GLU A 62 16.31 21.95 -14.84
C GLU A 62 14.97 21.39 -14.35
N HIS A 63 14.45 21.96 -13.26
CA HIS A 63 13.19 21.63 -12.64
C HIS A 63 12.75 22.82 -11.77
N ARG A 64 11.52 22.78 -11.26
CA ARG A 64 11.02 23.75 -10.28
C ARG A 64 10.19 23.06 -9.21
N MET A 65 10.03 23.74 -8.09
CA MET A 65 9.07 23.35 -7.06
C MET A 65 7.75 24.09 -7.30
N GLU A 66 6.64 23.35 -7.32
CA GLU A 66 5.29 23.92 -7.30
C GLU A 66 4.50 23.34 -6.13
N VAL A 67 3.53 24.10 -5.63
CA VAL A 67 2.57 23.56 -4.65
C VAL A 67 1.38 23.03 -5.43
N VAL A 68 1.21 21.71 -5.45
CA VAL A 68 0.08 21.01 -6.08
C VAL A 68 -0.77 20.40 -4.97
N ASP A 69 -2.03 20.86 -4.86
CA ASP A 69 -2.96 20.43 -3.81
C ASP A 69 -2.39 20.56 -2.38
N GLY A 70 -1.62 21.64 -2.17
CA GLY A 70 -0.99 21.96 -0.88
C GLY A 70 0.29 21.15 -0.57
N VAL A 71 0.77 20.36 -1.52
CA VAL A 71 2.02 19.59 -1.42
C VAL A 71 3.10 20.21 -2.31
N GLU A 72 4.29 20.47 -1.76
CA GLU A 72 5.46 20.87 -2.55
C GLU A 72 5.91 19.70 -3.44
N THR A 73 5.87 19.87 -4.75
CA THR A 73 6.16 18.84 -5.76
C THR A 73 7.21 19.33 -6.76
N VAL A 74 8.15 18.46 -7.10
CA VAL A 74 9.08 18.69 -8.22
C VAL A 74 8.34 18.58 -9.55
N VAL A 75 8.38 19.64 -10.35
CA VAL A 75 7.77 19.71 -11.68
C VAL A 75 8.82 19.96 -12.76
N PHE A 76 8.68 19.26 -13.88
CA PHE A 76 9.52 19.39 -15.06
C PHE A 76 8.72 19.97 -16.23
N ASP A 77 9.31 20.92 -16.95
CA ASP A 77 8.71 21.43 -18.20
C ASP A 77 8.86 20.45 -19.36
N VAL A 78 9.92 19.63 -19.34
CA VAL A 78 10.21 18.60 -20.34
C VAL A 78 10.75 17.35 -19.64
N ILE A 79 10.13 16.21 -19.91
CA ILE A 79 10.63 14.90 -19.46
C ILE A 79 11.68 14.42 -20.45
N SER A 80 12.95 14.62 -20.13
CA SER A 80 14.08 14.10 -20.92
C SER A 80 14.54 12.73 -20.43
N GLU A 81 15.35 12.02 -21.22
CA GLU A 81 16.00 10.77 -20.77
C GLU A 81 16.88 10.99 -19.53
N GLU A 82 17.50 12.17 -19.41
CA GLU A 82 18.29 12.56 -18.24
C GLU A 82 17.42 12.71 -16.99
N VAL A 83 16.25 13.33 -17.11
CA VAL A 83 15.26 13.43 -16.01
C VAL A 83 14.83 12.03 -15.59
N ILE A 84 14.41 11.18 -16.53
CA ILE A 84 13.97 9.80 -16.23
C ILE A 84 15.06 9.04 -15.47
N LYS A 85 16.29 9.08 -15.97
CA LYS A 85 17.42 8.39 -15.33
C LYS A 85 17.73 8.94 -13.94
N ALA A 86 17.69 10.26 -13.76
CA ALA A 86 17.94 10.88 -12.46
C ALA A 86 16.83 10.51 -11.45
N THR A 87 15.57 10.49 -11.89
CA THR A 87 14.43 10.03 -11.09
C THR A 87 14.62 8.58 -10.66
N GLU A 88 14.95 7.68 -11.60
CA GLU A 88 15.24 6.27 -11.29
C GLU A 88 16.43 6.12 -10.33
N GLU A 89 17.52 6.84 -10.55
CA GLU A 89 18.69 6.84 -9.65
C GLU A 89 18.33 7.29 -8.24
N PHE A 90 17.54 8.36 -8.11
CA PHE A 90 17.10 8.87 -6.81
C PHE A 90 16.25 7.83 -6.08
N TYR A 91 15.17 7.34 -6.68
CA TYR A 91 14.29 6.39 -6.00
C TYR A 91 14.99 5.05 -5.72
N ASN A 92 15.81 4.54 -6.63
CA ASN A 92 16.61 3.34 -6.36
C ASN A 92 17.63 3.55 -5.23
N SER A 93 18.09 4.78 -4.99
CA SER A 93 18.97 5.09 -3.84
C SER A 93 18.25 5.14 -2.50
N GLN A 94 16.93 5.38 -2.52
CA GLN A 94 16.09 5.38 -1.32
C GLN A 94 15.53 3.98 -1.02
N MET A 95 15.41 3.13 -2.04
CA MET A 95 15.01 1.74 -1.86
C MET A 95 16.10 0.96 -1.12
N PRO A 96 15.72 0.00 -0.26
CA PRO A 96 16.69 -0.92 0.32
C PRO A 96 17.43 -1.68 -0.79
N ASP A 97 18.66 -2.11 -0.49
CA ASP A 97 19.44 -2.92 -1.43
C ASP A 97 18.64 -4.15 -1.86
N ARG A 98 18.45 -4.33 -3.18
CA ARG A 98 17.63 -5.41 -3.74
C ARG A 98 18.12 -6.80 -3.29
N GLU A 99 19.42 -6.98 -3.06
CA GLU A 99 19.98 -8.22 -2.53
C GLU A 99 19.55 -8.45 -1.07
N GLU A 100 19.57 -7.41 -0.24
CA GLU A 100 19.09 -7.51 1.14
C GLU A 100 17.56 -7.71 1.21
N VAL A 101 16.76 -7.07 0.34
CA VAL A 101 15.32 -7.35 0.24
C VAL A 101 15.07 -8.80 -0.16
N ALA A 102 15.76 -9.30 -1.18
CA ALA A 102 15.62 -10.69 -1.64
C ALA A 102 16.03 -11.70 -0.55
N LYS A 103 17.05 -11.38 0.23
CA LYS A 103 17.52 -12.20 1.35
C LYS A 103 16.52 -12.19 2.50
N GLN A 104 15.93 -11.04 2.82
CA GLN A 104 14.89 -10.92 3.83
C GLN A 104 13.64 -11.70 3.43
N ALA A 105 13.17 -11.53 2.18
CA ALA A 105 12.02 -12.27 1.65
C ALA A 105 12.21 -13.80 1.72
N LYS A 106 13.42 -14.30 1.41
CA LYS A 106 13.75 -15.74 1.57
C LYS A 106 13.73 -16.18 3.02
N ALA A 107 14.24 -15.36 3.94
CA ALA A 107 14.21 -15.66 5.36
C ALA A 107 12.76 -15.73 5.87
N ASP A 108 11.92 -14.79 5.46
CA ASP A 108 10.50 -14.72 5.82
C ASP A 108 9.70 -15.89 5.23
N ALA A 109 9.97 -16.29 3.99
CA ALA A 109 9.36 -17.46 3.38
C ALA A 109 9.68 -18.76 4.16
N GLU A 110 10.95 -18.95 4.58
CA GLU A 110 11.34 -20.11 5.39
C GLU A 110 10.75 -20.08 6.80
N GLU A 111 10.59 -18.89 7.38
CA GLU A 111 9.92 -18.70 8.66
C GLU A 111 8.42 -19.02 8.56
N MET A 112 7.73 -18.45 7.57
CA MET A 112 6.31 -18.67 7.30
C MET A 112 6.03 -20.15 7.01
N LYS A 113 6.89 -20.82 6.23
CA LYS A 113 6.78 -22.26 5.96
C LYS A 113 6.79 -23.08 7.25
N LYS A 114 7.72 -22.80 8.18
CA LYS A 114 7.78 -23.48 9.49
C LYS A 114 6.54 -23.16 10.33
N TYR A 115 6.11 -21.90 10.30
CA TYR A 115 4.93 -21.43 11.02
C TYR A 115 3.66 -22.17 10.57
N LEU A 116 3.43 -22.26 9.26
CA LEU A 116 2.27 -22.95 8.68
C LEU A 116 2.34 -24.47 8.94
N ALA A 117 3.51 -25.08 8.79
CA ALA A 117 3.71 -26.50 9.11
C ALA A 117 3.40 -26.81 10.58
N SER A 118 3.77 -25.93 11.52
CA SER A 118 3.48 -26.11 12.94
C SER A 118 1.98 -26.09 13.28
N ARG A 119 1.16 -25.51 12.38
CA ARG A 119 -0.31 -25.44 12.47
C ARG A 119 -1.00 -26.54 11.66
N GLY A 120 -0.23 -27.46 11.07
CA GLY A 120 -0.76 -28.58 10.31
C GLY A 120 -1.05 -28.27 8.84
N PHE A 121 -0.53 -27.16 8.30
CA PHE A 121 -0.60 -26.84 6.89
C PHE A 121 0.68 -27.28 6.18
N ASP A 122 0.58 -28.25 5.29
CA ASP A 122 1.67 -28.65 4.39
C ASP A 122 1.47 -27.96 3.05
N VAL A 123 1.99 -26.74 2.93
CA VAL A 123 1.82 -25.88 1.74
C VAL A 123 3.13 -25.32 1.24
N GLU A 124 3.13 -24.98 -0.05
CA GLU A 124 4.23 -24.28 -0.68
C GLU A 124 4.20 -22.80 -0.29
N VAL A 125 5.38 -22.28 0.06
CA VAL A 125 5.62 -20.85 0.28
C VAL A 125 6.69 -20.44 -0.72
N VAL A 126 6.40 -19.44 -1.54
CA VAL A 126 7.27 -18.99 -2.63
C VAL A 126 7.67 -17.54 -2.44
N VAL A 127 8.79 -17.15 -3.04
CA VAL A 127 9.19 -15.75 -3.20
C VAL A 127 9.06 -15.40 -4.67
N ASN A 128 8.23 -14.42 -5.01
CA ASN A 128 8.01 -14.00 -6.40
C ASN A 128 9.15 -13.12 -6.93
N GLU A 129 9.07 -12.69 -8.18
CA GLU A 129 10.09 -11.85 -8.83
C GLU A 129 10.23 -10.44 -8.23
N PHE A 130 9.26 -10.02 -7.42
CA PHE A 130 9.24 -8.78 -6.67
C PHE A 130 9.72 -8.95 -5.22
N ASN A 131 10.32 -10.09 -4.88
CA ASN A 131 10.74 -10.44 -3.52
C ASN A 131 9.58 -10.40 -2.49
N THR A 132 8.37 -10.73 -2.91
CA THR A 132 7.22 -10.89 -2.00
C THR A 132 7.01 -12.36 -1.66
N VAL A 133 6.67 -12.64 -0.39
CA VAL A 133 6.36 -13.99 0.08
C VAL A 133 4.90 -14.31 -0.20
N GLU A 134 4.65 -15.41 -0.90
CA GLU A 134 3.30 -15.85 -1.29
C GLU A 134 3.04 -17.28 -0.84
N VAL A 135 1.77 -17.57 -0.56
CA VAL A 135 1.26 -18.91 -0.28
C VAL A 135 0.10 -19.16 -1.26
N PRO A 136 0.34 -19.72 -2.45
CA PRO A 136 -0.70 -19.83 -3.49
C PRO A 136 -1.95 -20.59 -3.04
N ALA A 137 -1.82 -21.51 -2.10
CA ALA A 137 -2.95 -22.27 -1.54
C ALA A 137 -3.84 -21.44 -0.59
N ALA A 138 -3.42 -20.23 -0.19
CA ALA A 138 -4.19 -19.35 0.68
C ALA A 138 -5.47 -18.84 -0.01
N ASP A 139 -5.40 -18.57 -1.32
CA ASP A 139 -6.53 -18.07 -2.12
C ASP A 139 -7.70 -19.06 -2.18
N GLU A 140 -7.44 -20.35 -1.98
CA GLU A 140 -8.44 -21.43 -2.04
C GLU A 140 -8.89 -21.90 -0.65
N ASN A 141 -8.31 -21.36 0.43
CA ASN A 141 -8.52 -21.87 1.78
C ASN A 141 -8.39 -20.78 2.85
N ASP A 142 -9.53 -20.31 3.35
CA ASP A 142 -9.64 -19.28 4.39
C ASP A 142 -8.80 -19.59 5.64
N LYS A 143 -8.63 -20.86 6.02
CA LYS A 143 -7.83 -21.21 7.20
C LYS A 143 -6.33 -20.99 6.98
N ILE A 144 -5.86 -21.15 5.74
CA ILE A 144 -4.48 -20.86 5.38
C ILE A 144 -4.29 -19.36 5.32
N LEU A 145 -5.25 -18.64 4.71
CA LEU A 145 -5.24 -17.17 4.68
C LEU A 145 -5.21 -16.57 6.10
N ASP A 146 -6.06 -17.06 7.01
CA ASP A 146 -6.05 -16.67 8.43
C ASP A 146 -4.69 -16.95 9.09
N ALA A 147 -4.06 -18.08 8.77
CA ALA A 147 -2.76 -18.40 9.33
C ALA A 147 -1.65 -17.51 8.76
N VAL A 148 -1.69 -17.15 7.48
CA VAL A 148 -0.76 -16.20 6.85
C VAL A 148 -0.91 -14.81 7.47
N ASP A 149 -2.14 -14.36 7.68
CA ASP A 149 -2.42 -13.08 8.33
C ASP A 149 -1.96 -13.07 9.80
N ASP A 150 -2.22 -14.15 10.56
CA ASP A 150 -1.68 -14.31 11.93
C ASP A 150 -0.15 -14.26 11.99
N PHE A 151 0.53 -14.79 10.95
CA PHE A 151 1.99 -14.78 10.87
C PHE A 151 2.50 -13.35 10.75
N TRP A 152 1.94 -12.57 9.81
CA TRP A 152 2.33 -11.17 9.63
C TRP A 152 1.98 -10.33 10.86
N TRP A 153 0.81 -10.54 11.46
CA TRP A 153 0.42 -9.87 12.70
C TRP A 153 1.38 -10.12 13.86
N GLN A 154 1.94 -11.33 13.99
CA GLN A 154 2.94 -11.62 15.04
C GLN A 154 4.29 -10.97 14.76
N LYS A 155 4.65 -10.82 13.49
CA LYS A 155 5.93 -10.27 13.07
C LYS A 155 5.96 -8.75 13.20
N ASP A 156 4.87 -8.09 12.83
CA ASP A 156 4.70 -6.64 12.92
C ASP A 156 3.31 -6.28 13.48
N PRO A 157 3.11 -6.43 14.80
CA PRO A 157 1.82 -6.16 15.42
C PRO A 157 1.53 -4.66 15.45
N MET A 158 0.31 -4.27 15.08
CA MET A 158 -0.17 -2.91 15.33
C MET A 158 -0.24 -2.63 16.83
N SER A 159 0.13 -1.41 17.22
CA SER A 159 -0.09 -0.91 18.58
C SER A 159 -1.57 -0.69 18.86
N GLU A 160 -1.95 -0.67 20.14
CA GLU A 160 -3.33 -0.40 20.56
C GLU A 160 -3.84 0.95 20.01
N ALA A 161 -3.00 1.98 20.00
CA ALA A 161 -3.34 3.29 19.46
C ALA A 161 -3.59 3.26 17.94
N GLU A 162 -2.81 2.48 17.18
CA GLU A 162 -3.02 2.31 15.75
C GLU A 162 -4.31 1.52 15.45
N ILE A 163 -4.61 0.50 16.26
CA ILE A 163 -5.88 -0.25 16.17
C ILE A 163 -7.06 0.67 16.47
N GLU A 164 -6.98 1.50 17.51
CA GLU A 164 -8.03 2.47 17.85
C GLU A 164 -8.24 3.49 16.71
N ALA A 165 -7.16 4.00 16.12
CA ALA A 165 -7.22 4.94 15.01
C ALA A 165 -7.86 4.32 13.76
N ALA A 166 -7.42 3.12 13.36
CA ALA A 166 -8.00 2.38 12.24
C ALA A 166 -9.48 2.08 12.49
N ASN A 167 -9.83 1.64 13.70
CA ASN A 167 -11.21 1.36 14.09
C ASN A 167 -12.11 2.59 14.09
N ALA A 168 -11.56 3.77 14.42
CA ALA A 168 -12.29 5.02 14.36
C ALA A 168 -12.54 5.45 12.91
N GLU A 169 -11.57 5.28 12.01
CA GLU A 169 -11.74 5.53 10.58
C GLU A 169 -12.80 4.63 9.94
N GLU A 170 -12.73 3.32 10.19
CA GLU A 170 -13.72 2.34 9.72
C GLU A 170 -15.12 2.65 10.22
N GLN A 171 -15.26 3.12 11.46
CA GLN A 171 -16.56 3.56 11.98
C GLN A 171 -17.09 4.81 11.24
N ARG A 172 -16.22 5.77 10.91
CA ARG A 172 -16.61 6.96 10.12
C ARG A 172 -17.07 6.56 8.72
N LEU A 173 -16.37 5.63 8.08
CA LEU A 173 -16.77 5.08 6.79
C LEU A 173 -18.13 4.38 6.90
N ALA A 174 -18.33 3.53 7.91
CA ALA A 174 -19.61 2.85 8.15
C ALA A 174 -20.77 3.84 8.33
N ASP A 175 -20.58 4.88 9.15
CA ASP A 175 -21.58 5.91 9.41
C ASP A 175 -21.92 6.69 8.12
N HIS A 176 -20.90 7.02 7.33
CA HIS A 176 -21.04 7.72 6.05
C HIS A 176 -21.86 6.92 5.03
N LEU A 177 -21.54 5.64 4.86
CA LEU A 177 -22.24 4.74 3.94
C LEU A 177 -23.68 4.47 4.41
N THR A 178 -23.89 4.31 5.71
CA THR A 178 -25.22 4.15 6.29
C THR A 178 -26.08 5.40 6.07
N ALA A 179 -25.51 6.61 6.22
CA ALA A 179 -26.20 7.87 5.97
C ALA A 179 -26.65 8.03 4.50
N ARG A 180 -25.94 7.39 3.55
CA ARG A 180 -26.33 7.32 2.13
C ARG A 180 -27.34 6.22 1.80
N GLY A 181 -27.76 5.44 2.80
CA GLY A 181 -28.78 4.41 2.65
C GLY A 181 -28.26 3.03 2.24
N PHE A 182 -26.95 2.80 2.29
CA PHE A 182 -26.39 1.45 2.11
C PHE A 182 -26.64 0.61 3.37
N THR A 183 -26.81 -0.70 3.18
CA THR A 183 -26.86 -1.66 4.29
C THR A 183 -25.43 -2.11 4.58
N ILE A 184 -24.88 -1.61 5.68
CA ILE A 184 -23.51 -1.89 6.12
C ILE A 184 -23.53 -2.62 7.45
N THR A 185 -22.64 -3.60 7.59
CA THR A 185 -22.27 -4.19 8.88
C THR A 185 -20.82 -3.84 9.21
N VAL A 186 -20.48 -3.79 10.49
CA VAL A 186 -19.10 -3.67 10.94
C VAL A 186 -18.76 -4.95 11.68
N GLU A 187 -17.77 -5.66 11.18
CA GLU A 187 -17.27 -6.89 11.77
C GLU A 187 -15.93 -6.61 12.45
N THR A 188 -15.61 -7.37 13.49
CA THR A 188 -14.32 -7.27 14.17
C THR A 188 -13.57 -8.58 13.97
N ASP A 189 -12.38 -8.50 13.43
CA ASP A 189 -11.54 -9.67 13.22
C ASP A 189 -10.96 -10.20 14.55
N ARG A 190 -10.17 -11.26 14.46
CA ARG A 190 -9.49 -11.86 15.63
C ARG A 190 -8.37 -11.00 16.22
N HIS A 191 -7.95 -9.96 15.50
CA HIS A 191 -6.92 -9.01 15.90
C HIS A 191 -7.50 -7.74 16.54
N GLY A 192 -8.82 -7.58 16.52
CA GLY A 192 -9.52 -6.42 17.07
C GLY A 192 -9.70 -5.28 16.07
N LEU A 193 -9.37 -5.49 14.80
CA LEU A 193 -9.62 -4.53 13.72
C LEU A 193 -11.07 -4.65 13.26
N LYS A 194 -11.71 -3.50 13.13
CA LYS A 194 -13.03 -3.36 12.53
C LYS A 194 -12.88 -3.31 11.02
N MET A 195 -13.83 -3.93 10.33
CA MET A 195 -13.96 -3.83 8.88
C MET A 195 -15.42 -3.56 8.54
N VAL A 196 -15.65 -2.53 7.75
CA VAL A 196 -16.92 -2.35 7.04
C VAL A 196 -17.15 -3.55 6.12
N ASN A 197 -18.38 -4.05 6.09
CA ASN A 197 -18.84 -5.10 5.19
C ASN A 197 -20.16 -4.67 4.53
N GLY A 198 -20.29 -4.89 3.22
CA GLY A 198 -21.41 -4.43 2.40
C GLY A 198 -21.52 -5.17 1.07
N ASP A 199 -22.44 -4.74 0.21
CA ASP A 199 -22.56 -5.27 -1.15
C ASP A 199 -21.49 -4.67 -2.06
N TRP A 200 -20.31 -5.29 -2.06
CA TRP A 200 -19.14 -4.84 -2.83
C TRP A 200 -19.32 -4.94 -4.36
N ASP A 201 -20.37 -5.61 -4.83
CA ASP A 201 -20.71 -5.65 -6.25
C ASP A 201 -21.63 -4.46 -6.65
N ASP A 202 -22.08 -3.61 -5.71
CA ASP A 202 -22.83 -2.37 -6.00
C ASP A 202 -21.87 -1.24 -6.40
N PRO A 203 -21.87 -0.77 -7.66
CA PRO A 203 -21.00 0.31 -8.10
C PRO A 203 -21.27 1.64 -7.38
N LYS A 204 -22.48 1.85 -6.83
CA LYS A 204 -22.78 3.05 -6.04
C LYS A 204 -22.10 3.04 -4.69
N LEU A 205 -21.85 1.85 -4.13
CA LEU A 205 -21.11 1.71 -2.90
C LEU A 205 -19.66 2.17 -3.11
N GLU A 206 -19.04 1.74 -4.21
CA GLU A 206 -17.68 2.17 -4.59
C GLU A 206 -17.59 3.70 -4.78
N GLU A 207 -18.57 4.32 -5.48
CA GLU A 207 -18.64 5.78 -5.62
C GLU A 207 -18.71 6.49 -4.27
N ALA A 208 -19.55 5.99 -3.35
CA ALA A 208 -19.70 6.56 -2.02
C ALA A 208 -18.44 6.42 -1.16
N ILE A 209 -17.70 5.33 -1.29
CA ILE A 209 -16.40 5.12 -0.63
C ILE A 209 -15.37 6.11 -1.17
N ASN A 210 -15.29 6.28 -2.49
CA ASN A 210 -14.36 7.22 -3.11
C ASN A 210 -14.67 8.67 -2.66
N GLU A 211 -15.94 9.04 -2.55
CA GLU A 211 -16.35 10.37 -2.04
C GLU A 211 -15.93 10.57 -0.57
N PHE A 212 -16.07 9.55 0.28
CA PHE A 212 -15.60 9.60 1.67
C PHE A 212 -14.11 9.94 1.72
N PHE A 213 -13.28 9.13 1.07
CA PHE A 213 -11.83 9.32 1.11
C PHE A 213 -11.37 10.61 0.43
N ALA A 214 -12.06 11.05 -0.63
CA ALA A 214 -11.81 12.36 -1.23
C ALA A 214 -12.13 13.53 -0.28
N SER A 215 -13.12 13.38 0.61
CA SER A 215 -13.47 14.41 1.60
C SER A 215 -12.56 14.41 2.84
N GLU A 216 -11.97 13.25 3.17
CA GLU A 216 -11.04 13.08 4.28
C GLU A 216 -9.61 13.51 3.94
N ALA A 217 -9.28 13.53 2.64
CA ALA A 217 -8.13 14.26 2.14
C ALA A 217 -8.38 15.76 2.40
N GLN A 218 -8.05 16.22 3.61
CA GLN A 218 -8.06 17.63 3.98
C GLN A 218 -7.30 18.39 2.88
N PRO A 219 -7.85 19.48 2.31
CA PRO A 219 -6.97 20.41 1.61
C PRO A 219 -5.95 20.87 2.66
N TYR A 220 -4.66 20.65 2.42
CA TYR A 220 -3.61 21.19 3.26
C TYR A 220 -3.81 22.71 3.35
N GLU A 221 -4.36 23.21 4.46
CA GLU A 221 -4.51 24.65 4.68
C GLU A 221 -3.11 25.26 4.87
N GLU A 222 -2.80 26.28 4.05
CA GLU A 222 -1.50 26.98 3.94
C GLU A 222 -0.97 27.62 5.22
#